data_AF-A0A1G5G7U7-F1
#
_entry.id   AF-A0A1G5G7U7-F1
#
_cell.length_a   1.000
_cell.length_b   1.000
_cell.length_c   1.000
_cell.angle_alpha   90.00
_cell.angle_beta   90.00
_cell.angle_gamma   90.00
#
_symmetry.space_group_name_H-M   'P 1'
#
loop_
_entity.id
_entity.type
_entity.pdbx_description
1 polymer ?
#
loop_
_entity_poly.entity_id
_entity_poly.type
_entity_poly.pdbx_seq_one_letter_code
_entity_poly.pdbx_strand_id
1 'polypeptide(L)'
;MDEKIIKKNAVPVIAAMITALALPSLILLFFFLVKGARKYAFIVAVCVFACYLGVEKGVAPALGVAPGSRCEMLSVPFQQTARYLREYPDDVTASEKKAINRILDYDVLAEKYNPELSDPVKITFRFRDDDNDPKLDGYMNDYFKAWFAMFRRHPGVYIQATLNNIYSYNDPFHMGRGQQGVYRFYIDKLYQKKSGIDVSFVGPKKIQYLFRLYDELWMRAPGLGLILSAGTYTWLTLLLMGYLLVKKQWKKLLIFAIPVLNILICLVSPVNGMIRYMWPVMTIMPMLFWWILQPAPKTSSN
;
A
#
# COMPACT_ATOMS: atom_id res chain seq x y z
N MET A 1 22.16 -10.88 -20.04
CA MET A 1 21.56 -9.99 -19.03
C MET A 1 20.95 -10.90 -17.97
N ASP A 2 21.46 -10.81 -16.74
CA ASP A 2 21.43 -11.89 -15.76
C ASP A 2 20.02 -12.30 -15.29
N GLU A 3 19.87 -13.61 -15.10
CA GLU A 3 18.76 -14.35 -14.50
C GLU A 3 18.21 -13.74 -13.19
N LYS A 4 19.00 -12.87 -12.54
CA LYS A 4 18.67 -12.11 -11.32
C LYS A 4 17.51 -11.12 -11.47
N ILE A 5 17.26 -10.56 -12.67
CA ILE A 5 16.21 -9.54 -12.85
C ILE A 5 14.80 -10.16 -12.82
N ILE A 6 14.67 -11.45 -13.17
CA ILE A 6 13.37 -12.12 -13.35
C ILE A 6 12.69 -12.44 -12.01
N LYS A 7 13.47 -12.62 -10.94
CA LYS A 7 12.97 -13.04 -9.61
C LYS A 7 12.48 -11.89 -8.72
N LYS A 8 12.40 -10.65 -9.24
CA LYS A 8 12.36 -9.44 -8.40
C LYS A 8 11.07 -9.22 -7.59
N ASN A 9 9.88 -9.66 -8.03
CA ASN A 9 8.64 -9.04 -7.51
C ASN A 9 7.49 -10.02 -7.22
N ALA A 10 7.38 -10.48 -5.97
CA ALA A 10 6.10 -10.79 -5.30
C ALA A 10 6.31 -11.14 -3.82
N VAL A 11 7.31 -11.97 -3.53
CA VAL A 11 7.54 -12.56 -2.19
C VAL A 11 7.96 -11.54 -1.13
N PRO A 12 8.90 -10.61 -1.38
CA PRO A 12 9.36 -9.67 -0.35
C PRO A 12 8.30 -8.63 0.02
N VAL A 13 7.51 -8.16 -0.95
CA VAL A 13 6.52 -7.09 -0.74
C VAL A 13 5.34 -7.58 0.10
N ILE A 14 4.82 -8.78 -0.18
CA ILE A 14 3.72 -9.37 0.60
C ILE A 14 4.19 -9.69 2.02
N ALA A 15 5.40 -10.25 2.16
CA ALA A 15 5.99 -10.53 3.47
C ALA A 15 6.23 -9.25 4.29
N ALA A 16 6.71 -8.17 3.67
CA ALA A 16 6.90 -6.87 4.32
C ALA A 16 5.56 -6.25 4.76
N MET A 17 4.50 -6.35 3.94
CA MET A 17 3.17 -5.84 4.31
C MET A 17 2.55 -6.62 5.48
N ILE A 18 2.67 -7.94 5.48
CA ILE A 18 2.18 -8.78 6.59
C ILE A 18 2.91 -8.41 7.88
N THR A 19 4.22 -8.17 7.82
CA THR A 19 5.04 -7.84 8.99
C THR A 19 4.80 -6.42 9.50
N ALA A 20 4.67 -5.45 8.58
CA ALA A 20 4.33 -4.06 8.89
C ALA A 20 2.93 -3.91 9.51
N LEU A 21 2.01 -4.84 9.21
CA LEU A 21 0.68 -4.86 9.81
C LEU A 21 0.63 -5.66 11.12
N ALA A 22 1.23 -6.85 11.12
CA ALA A 22 1.14 -7.80 12.23
C ALA A 22 1.92 -7.31 13.46
N LEU A 23 3.12 -6.74 13.29
CA LEU A 23 3.94 -6.33 14.43
C LEU A 23 3.33 -5.17 15.24
N PRO A 24 2.92 -4.02 14.64
CA PRO A 24 2.34 -2.94 15.43
C PRO A 24 1.00 -3.33 16.04
N SER A 25 0.22 -4.13 15.32
CA SER A 25 -1.05 -4.71 15.82
C SER A 25 -0.82 -5.61 17.04
N LEU A 26 0.17 -6.50 16.99
CA LEU A 26 0.49 -7.41 18.09
C LEU A 26 1.11 -6.69 19.28
N ILE A 27 1.91 -5.63 19.05
CA ILE A 27 2.44 -4.77 20.12
C ILE A 27 1.30 -4.01 20.81
N LEU A 28 0.37 -3.42 20.06
CA LEU A 28 -0.80 -2.76 20.63
C LEU A 28 -1.65 -3.76 21.42
N LEU A 29 -1.91 -4.94 20.87
CA LEU A 29 -2.63 -5.99 21.60
C LEU A 29 -1.89 -6.46 22.86
N PHE A 30 -0.56 -6.55 22.86
CA PHE A 30 0.25 -6.98 24.00
C PHE A 30 0.02 -6.12 25.25
N PHE A 31 -0.10 -4.79 25.12
CA PHE A 31 -0.34 -3.90 26.26
C PHE A 31 -1.75 -4.02 26.83
N PHE A 32 -2.72 -4.42 26.02
CA PHE A 32 -4.14 -4.44 26.38
C PHE A 32 -4.74 -5.84 26.63
N LEU A 33 -4.00 -6.90 26.33
CA LEU A 33 -4.37 -8.28 26.66
C LEU A 33 -4.24 -8.56 28.17
N VAL A 34 -5.10 -9.44 28.68
CA VAL A 34 -5.03 -9.99 30.04
C VAL A 34 -3.65 -10.63 30.24
N LYS A 35 -3.03 -10.49 31.42
CA LYS A 35 -1.64 -10.91 31.70
C LYS A 35 -1.30 -12.32 31.17
N GLY A 36 -2.22 -13.27 31.28
CA GLY A 36 -2.04 -14.65 30.79
C GLY A 36 -2.03 -14.82 29.27
N ALA A 37 -2.67 -13.91 28.52
CA ALA A 37 -2.73 -13.93 27.05
C ALA A 37 -1.51 -13.24 26.40
N ARG A 38 -0.82 -12.36 27.14
CA ARG A 38 0.36 -11.62 26.64
C ARG A 38 1.49 -12.55 26.19
N LYS A 39 1.73 -13.65 26.91
CA LYS A 39 2.75 -14.64 26.54
C LYS A 39 2.45 -15.28 25.17
N TYR A 40 1.19 -15.59 24.89
CA TYR A 40 0.79 -16.19 23.61
C TYR A 40 0.87 -15.16 22.47
N ALA A 41 0.42 -13.92 22.71
CA ALA A 41 0.57 -12.85 21.73
C ALA A 41 2.04 -12.56 21.40
N PHE A 42 2.92 -12.58 22.41
CA PHE A 42 4.36 -12.45 22.21
C PHE A 42 4.95 -13.61 21.41
N ILE A 43 4.59 -14.86 21.74
CA ILE A 43 5.03 -16.04 20.99
C ILE A 43 4.58 -15.93 19.52
N VAL A 44 3.32 -15.58 19.27
CA VAL A 44 2.80 -15.39 17.91
C VAL A 44 3.57 -14.28 17.18
N ALA A 45 3.83 -13.14 17.84
CA ALA A 45 4.61 -12.05 17.23
C ALA A 45 6.04 -12.48 16.88
N VAL A 46 6.71 -13.19 17.79
CA VAL A 46 8.05 -13.73 17.55
C VAL A 46 8.03 -14.75 16.41
N CYS A 47 7.05 -15.66 16.37
CA CYS A 47 6.92 -16.63 15.29
C CYS A 47 6.67 -15.96 13.93
N VAL A 48 5.76 -14.99 13.86
CA VAL A 48 5.49 -14.23 12.62
C VAL A 48 6.74 -13.49 12.17
N PHE A 49 7.45 -12.83 13.09
CA PHE A 49 8.68 -12.12 12.78
C PHE A 49 9.82 -13.06 12.35
N ALA A 50 9.98 -14.20 13.02
CA ALA A 50 10.96 -15.21 12.67
C ALA A 50 10.66 -15.80 11.28
N CYS A 51 9.39 -16.07 10.95
CA CYS A 51 8.99 -16.50 9.62
C CYS A 51 9.31 -15.44 8.56
N TYR A 52 9.01 -14.16 8.83
CA TYR A 52 9.37 -13.06 7.96
C TYR A 52 10.87 -13.00 7.69
N LEU A 53 11.70 -13.00 8.73
CA LEU A 53 13.15 -12.99 8.60
C LEU A 53 13.68 -14.24 7.89
N GLY A 54 13.10 -15.41 8.16
CA GLY A 54 13.46 -16.66 7.48
C GLY A 54 13.19 -16.60 5.98
N VAL A 55 12.07 -15.99 5.57
CA VAL A 55 11.75 -15.77 4.15
C VAL A 55 12.66 -14.71 3.53
N GLU A 56 12.79 -13.53 4.16
CA GLU A 56 13.52 -12.38 3.61
C GLU A 56 15.03 -12.58 3.58
N LYS A 57 15.62 -13.14 4.65
CA LYS A 57 17.08 -13.30 4.79
C LYS A 57 17.57 -14.71 4.48
N GLY A 58 16.69 -15.71 4.48
CA GLY A 58 17.02 -17.09 4.18
C GLY A 58 16.58 -17.51 2.78
N VAL A 59 15.27 -17.72 2.61
CA VAL A 59 14.70 -18.31 1.39
C VAL A 59 14.90 -17.42 0.16
N ALA A 60 14.62 -16.11 0.26
CA ALA A 60 14.71 -15.20 -0.87
C ALA A 60 16.15 -15.09 -1.44
N PRO A 61 17.21 -14.86 -0.63
CA PRO A 61 18.58 -14.86 -1.11
C PRO A 61 19.02 -16.23 -1.65
N ALA A 62 18.63 -17.33 -0.99
CA ALA A 62 18.94 -18.69 -1.45
C ALA A 62 18.35 -19.00 -2.83
N LEU A 63 17.19 -18.41 -3.15
CA LEU A 63 16.57 -18.49 -4.47
C LEU A 63 17.11 -17.46 -5.46
N GLY A 64 18.07 -16.59 -5.08
CA GLY A 64 18.62 -15.54 -5.93
C GLY A 64 17.65 -14.39 -6.21
N VAL A 65 16.67 -14.16 -5.32
CA VAL A 65 15.78 -13.00 -5.37
C VAL A 65 16.57 -11.76 -4.95
N ALA A 66 16.64 -10.76 -5.83
CA ALA A 66 17.28 -9.49 -5.49
C ALA A 66 16.44 -8.72 -4.46
N PRO A 67 17.07 -7.97 -3.54
CA PRO A 67 16.36 -7.13 -2.59
C PRO A 67 15.55 -6.03 -3.31
N GLY A 68 14.49 -5.56 -2.65
CA GLY A 68 13.70 -4.43 -3.13
C GLY A 68 14.52 -3.14 -3.06
N SER A 69 14.31 -2.24 -4.02
CA SER A 69 14.94 -0.91 -4.01
C SER A 69 14.27 0.01 -3.00
N ARG A 70 15.03 0.93 -2.40
CA ARG A 70 14.53 2.01 -1.54
C ARG A 70 13.39 2.81 -2.16
N CYS A 71 13.30 2.90 -3.49
CA CYS A 71 12.21 3.62 -4.16
C CYS A 71 10.81 3.06 -3.86
N GLU A 72 10.71 1.80 -3.44
CA GLU A 72 9.42 1.20 -3.07
C GLU A 72 8.76 1.92 -1.88
N MET A 73 9.55 2.53 -1.01
CA MET A 73 9.08 3.32 0.14
C MET A 73 8.86 4.81 -0.19
N LEU A 74 9.22 5.26 -1.39
CA LEU A 74 9.26 6.69 -1.77
C LEU A 74 8.12 7.11 -2.71
N SER A 75 7.08 6.28 -2.80
CA SER A 75 5.93 6.53 -3.68
C SER A 75 5.28 7.90 -3.43
N VAL A 76 5.00 8.24 -2.17
CA VAL A 76 4.38 9.51 -1.77
C VAL A 76 5.25 10.73 -2.10
N PRO A 77 6.51 10.84 -1.62
CA PRO A 77 7.32 12.02 -1.90
C PRO A 77 7.59 12.21 -3.39
N PHE A 78 7.82 11.13 -4.14
CA PHE A 78 8.02 11.21 -5.59
C PHE A 78 6.78 11.72 -6.33
N GLN A 79 5.60 11.20 -5.98
CA GLN A 79 4.33 11.66 -6.54
C GLN A 79 4.04 13.13 -6.24
N GLN A 80 4.32 13.58 -5.02
CA GLN A 80 4.17 14.98 -4.62
C GLN A 80 5.13 15.88 -5.39
N THR A 81 6.40 15.49 -5.55
CA THR A 81 7.36 16.23 -6.38
C THR A 81 6.88 16.33 -7.81
N ALA A 82 6.47 15.22 -8.44
CA ALA A 82 5.99 15.23 -9.82
C ALA A 82 4.76 16.14 -10.01
N ARG A 83 3.82 16.14 -9.06
CA ARG A 83 2.70 17.09 -9.09
C ARG A 83 3.16 18.53 -8.95
N TYR A 84 4.08 18.80 -8.02
CA TYR A 84 4.61 20.14 -7.82
C TYR A 84 5.23 20.71 -9.09
N LEU A 85 6.06 19.93 -9.77
CA LEU A 85 6.69 20.34 -11.03
C LEU A 85 5.69 20.60 -12.15
N ARG A 86 4.51 19.96 -12.10
CA ARG A 86 3.43 20.16 -13.07
C ARG A 86 2.63 21.44 -12.78
N GLU A 87 2.36 21.75 -11.51
CA GLU A 87 1.53 22.90 -11.11
C GLU A 87 2.34 24.19 -10.95
N TYR A 88 3.59 24.08 -10.50
CA TYR A 88 4.48 25.22 -10.20
C TYR A 88 5.87 25.05 -10.84
N PRO A 89 5.97 24.92 -12.18
CA PRO A 89 7.26 24.72 -12.84
C PRO A 89 8.24 25.89 -12.63
N ASP A 90 7.72 27.12 -12.57
CA ASP A 90 8.55 28.35 -12.48
C ASP A 90 9.00 28.68 -11.05
N ASP A 91 8.42 28.04 -10.02
CA ASP A 91 8.80 28.26 -8.61
C ASP A 91 10.08 27.48 -8.22
N VAL A 92 10.47 26.49 -9.03
CA VAL A 92 11.56 25.57 -8.68
C VAL A 92 12.91 26.25 -8.93
N THR A 93 13.68 26.42 -7.86
CA THR A 93 15.01 27.04 -7.94
C THR A 93 16.03 26.11 -8.63
N ALA A 94 17.13 26.69 -9.13
CA ALA A 94 18.19 25.90 -9.77
C ALA A 94 18.83 24.85 -8.83
N SER A 95 18.94 25.15 -7.54
CA SER A 95 19.45 24.20 -6.53
C SER A 95 18.47 23.06 -6.27
N GLU A 96 17.17 23.34 -6.19
CA GLU A 96 16.12 22.33 -6.04
C GLU A 96 16.03 21.44 -7.28
N LYS A 97 16.03 22.04 -8.49
CA LYS A 97 16.10 21.28 -9.75
C LYS A 97 17.30 20.34 -9.76
N LYS A 98 18.48 20.81 -9.34
CA LYS A 98 19.69 19.98 -9.25
C LYS A 98 19.55 18.85 -8.22
N ALA A 99 18.97 19.11 -7.06
CA ALA A 99 18.76 18.10 -6.02
C ALA A 99 17.79 17.02 -6.48
N ILE A 100 16.66 17.42 -7.09
CA ILE A 100 15.67 16.49 -7.65
C ILE A 100 16.29 15.68 -8.79
N ASN A 101 16.98 16.34 -9.73
CA ASN A 101 17.54 15.65 -10.91
C ASN A 101 18.62 14.62 -10.59
N ARG A 102 19.26 14.71 -9.40
CA ARG A 102 20.20 13.69 -8.94
C ARG A 102 19.50 12.38 -8.55
N ILE A 103 18.26 12.45 -8.09
CA ILE A 103 17.48 11.29 -7.60
C ILE A 103 16.49 10.81 -8.66
N LEU A 104 15.77 11.71 -9.30
CA LEU A 104 14.72 11.46 -10.29
C LEU A 104 15.09 12.10 -11.62
N ASP A 105 14.56 11.59 -12.72
CA ASP A 105 14.74 12.22 -14.03
C ASP A 105 13.85 13.47 -14.17
N TYR A 106 14.40 14.65 -13.83
CA TYR A 106 13.62 15.87 -13.62
C TYR A 106 12.74 16.24 -14.81
N ASP A 107 13.30 16.19 -16.02
CA ASP A 107 12.68 16.77 -17.21
C ASP A 107 11.42 16.01 -17.66
N VAL A 108 11.22 14.77 -17.20
CA VAL A 108 10.04 13.95 -17.53
C VAL A 108 9.04 13.83 -16.37
N LEU A 109 9.34 14.37 -15.18
CA LEU A 109 8.53 14.16 -13.98
C LEU A 109 7.11 14.71 -14.11
N ALA A 110 6.97 15.94 -14.62
CA ALA A 110 5.68 16.60 -14.78
C ALA A 110 4.77 15.85 -15.76
N GLU A 111 5.33 15.36 -16.87
CA GLU A 111 4.62 14.57 -17.88
C GLU A 111 4.19 13.21 -17.33
N LYS A 112 5.07 12.54 -16.60
CA LYS A 112 4.79 11.21 -16.02
C LYS A 112 3.88 11.26 -14.80
N TYR A 113 3.50 12.44 -14.31
CA TYR A 113 2.57 12.55 -13.20
C TYR A 113 1.21 11.94 -13.55
N ASN A 114 0.90 10.82 -12.91
CA ASN A 114 -0.42 10.21 -12.91
C ASN A 114 -0.99 10.26 -11.48
N PRO A 115 -2.12 10.96 -11.25
CA PRO A 115 -2.72 11.09 -9.93
C PRO A 115 -3.02 9.74 -9.26
N GLU A 116 -3.36 8.70 -10.02
CA GLU A 116 -3.80 7.41 -9.50
C GLU A 116 -2.70 6.34 -9.41
N LEU A 117 -1.50 6.62 -9.93
CA LEU A 117 -0.44 5.62 -10.04
C LEU A 117 0.95 6.25 -9.90
N SER A 118 1.70 5.81 -8.89
CA SER A 118 3.07 6.28 -8.61
C SER A 118 4.14 5.71 -9.54
N ASP A 119 3.91 4.53 -10.13
CA ASP A 119 4.93 3.81 -10.88
C ASP A 119 5.59 4.62 -12.02
N PRO A 120 4.87 5.35 -12.89
CA PRO A 120 5.48 6.16 -13.95
C PRO A 120 6.50 7.18 -13.43
N VAL A 121 6.29 7.71 -12.22
CA VAL A 121 7.24 8.61 -11.57
C VAL A 121 8.37 7.81 -10.94
N LYS A 122 8.05 6.75 -10.17
CA LYS A 122 9.05 5.90 -9.49
C LYS A 122 10.07 5.28 -10.45
N ILE A 123 9.66 4.90 -11.66
CA ILE A 123 10.59 4.31 -12.64
C ILE A 123 11.68 5.29 -13.12
N THR A 124 11.53 6.60 -12.86
CA THR A 124 12.55 7.62 -13.16
C THR A 124 13.64 7.72 -12.09
N PHE A 125 13.52 6.97 -10.99
CA PHE A 125 14.53 6.92 -9.95
C PHE A 125 15.84 6.37 -10.51
N ARG A 126 16.90 7.17 -10.44
CA ARG A 126 18.18 6.88 -11.10
C ARG A 126 18.93 5.70 -10.47
N PHE A 127 18.64 5.39 -9.21
CA PHE A 127 19.26 4.29 -8.45
C PHE A 127 18.31 3.09 -8.26
N ARG A 128 17.33 2.93 -9.16
CA ARG A 128 16.32 1.88 -9.05
C ARG A 128 16.89 0.47 -9.12
N ASP A 129 17.88 0.26 -9.98
CA ASP A 129 18.46 -1.07 -10.21
C ASP A 129 19.60 -1.39 -9.24
N ASP A 130 20.27 -0.37 -8.72
CA ASP A 130 21.30 -0.47 -7.68
C ASP A 130 21.29 0.79 -6.80
N ASP A 131 20.90 0.63 -5.54
CA ASP A 131 20.82 1.68 -4.53
C ASP A 131 21.94 1.60 -3.48
N ASN A 132 23.03 0.89 -3.79
CA ASN A 132 24.22 0.80 -2.93
C ASN A 132 25.25 1.91 -3.19
N ASP A 133 24.94 2.92 -4.02
CA ASP A 133 25.84 4.05 -4.23
C ASP A 133 26.08 4.80 -2.90
N PRO A 134 27.34 4.93 -2.43
CA PRO A 134 27.66 5.63 -1.19
C PRO A 134 27.19 7.09 -1.14
N LYS A 135 26.98 7.73 -2.31
CA LYS A 135 26.52 9.11 -2.42
C LYS A 135 25.00 9.23 -2.30
N LEU A 136 24.26 8.12 -2.40
CA LEU A 136 22.80 8.12 -2.42
C LEU A 136 22.21 8.78 -1.18
N ASP A 137 22.78 8.52 -0.01
CA ASP A 137 22.29 9.11 1.26
C ASP A 137 22.41 10.64 1.25
N GLY A 138 23.53 11.16 0.73
CA GLY A 138 23.73 12.60 0.55
C GLY A 138 22.76 13.19 -0.46
N TYR A 139 22.55 12.52 -1.60
CA TYR A 139 21.60 12.96 -2.62
C TYR A 139 20.15 12.92 -2.13
N MET A 140 19.78 11.92 -1.32
CA MET A 140 18.46 11.84 -0.69
C MET A 140 18.25 12.96 0.33
N ASN A 141 19.28 13.31 1.11
CA ASN A 141 19.22 14.44 2.03
C ASN A 141 18.97 15.75 1.28
N ASP A 142 19.73 16.02 0.21
CA ASP A 142 19.54 17.19 -0.65
C ASP A 142 18.13 17.21 -1.26
N TYR A 143 17.65 16.05 -1.74
CA TYR A 143 16.29 15.89 -2.27
C TYR A 143 15.22 16.22 -1.22
N PHE A 144 15.33 15.70 0.00
CA PHE A 144 14.33 15.95 1.05
C PHE A 144 14.36 17.40 1.54
N LYS A 145 15.51 18.06 1.54
CA LYS A 145 15.60 19.51 1.79
C LYS A 145 14.84 20.30 0.73
N ALA A 146 15.02 19.98 -0.54
CA ALA A 146 14.28 20.59 -1.65
C ALA A 146 12.76 20.28 -1.55
N TRP A 147 12.41 19.02 -1.33
CA TRP A 147 11.02 18.56 -1.15
C TRP A 147 10.33 19.31 -0.01
N PHE A 148 11.00 19.51 1.13
CA PHE A 148 10.43 20.21 2.28
C PHE A 148 10.35 21.74 2.06
N ALA A 149 11.33 22.32 1.36
CA ALA A 149 11.28 23.73 0.98
C ALA A 149 10.06 24.02 0.08
N MET A 150 9.88 23.22 -0.98
CA MET A 150 8.72 23.28 -1.87
C MET A 150 7.40 23.00 -1.11
N PHE A 151 7.37 22.03 -0.19
CA PHE A 151 6.21 21.78 0.67
C PHE A 151 5.80 23.00 1.49
N ARG A 152 6.76 23.72 2.09
CA ARG A 152 6.46 24.93 2.86
C ARG A 152 5.91 26.07 1.99
N ARG A 153 6.31 26.15 0.72
CA ARG A 153 5.80 27.16 -0.22
C ARG A 153 4.38 26.84 -0.68
N HIS A 154 4.11 25.59 -1.09
CA HIS A 154 2.78 25.18 -1.57
C HIS A 154 2.31 23.85 -0.94
N PRO A 155 1.94 23.83 0.35
CA PRO A 155 1.55 22.61 1.04
C PRO A 155 0.28 21.96 0.47
N GLY A 156 -0.61 22.78 -0.11
CA GLY A 156 -1.86 22.31 -0.72
C GLY A 156 -1.64 21.31 -1.85
N VAL A 157 -0.64 21.51 -2.71
CA VAL A 157 -0.36 20.59 -3.82
C VAL A 157 0.14 19.23 -3.33
N TYR A 158 0.87 19.19 -2.21
CA TYR A 158 1.32 17.94 -1.61
C TYR A 158 0.15 17.15 -1.03
N ILE A 159 -0.74 17.82 -0.30
CA ILE A 159 -1.95 17.21 0.26
C ILE A 159 -2.83 16.69 -0.88
N GLN A 160 -3.08 17.49 -1.90
CA GLN A 160 -3.89 17.07 -3.04
C GLN A 160 -3.24 15.92 -3.82
N ALA A 161 -1.91 15.91 -3.98
CA ALA A 161 -1.20 14.80 -4.64
C ALA A 161 -1.45 13.48 -3.89
N THR A 162 -1.31 13.49 -2.56
CA THR A 162 -1.54 12.32 -1.73
C THR A 162 -3.01 11.90 -1.75
N LEU A 163 -3.96 12.82 -1.56
CA LEU A 163 -5.39 12.52 -1.58
C LEU A 163 -5.84 11.95 -2.93
N ASN A 164 -5.40 12.54 -4.04
CA ASN A 164 -5.73 12.03 -5.38
C ASN A 164 -5.13 10.64 -5.65
N ASN A 165 -4.06 10.28 -4.95
CA ASN A 165 -3.45 8.95 -5.09
C ASN A 165 -4.15 7.88 -4.24
N ILE A 166 -5.02 8.25 -3.31
CA ILE A 166 -5.61 7.30 -2.33
C ILE A 166 -7.12 7.43 -2.16
N TYR A 167 -7.78 8.33 -2.89
CA TYR A 167 -9.21 8.61 -2.67
C TYR A 167 -10.11 7.38 -2.85
N SER A 168 -9.75 6.43 -3.71
CA SER A 168 -10.53 5.18 -3.91
C SER A 168 -10.50 4.24 -2.70
N TYR A 169 -9.61 4.46 -1.72
CA TYR A 169 -9.68 3.77 -0.42
C TYR A 169 -10.69 4.40 0.53
N ASN A 170 -11.25 5.56 0.19
CA ASN A 170 -12.15 6.34 1.04
C ASN A 170 -13.50 6.62 0.37
N ASP A 171 -13.58 6.59 -0.96
CA ASP A 171 -14.81 6.72 -1.70
C ASP A 171 -15.38 5.33 -2.05
N PRO A 172 -16.49 4.90 -1.41
CA PRO A 172 -17.08 3.59 -1.66
C PRO A 172 -17.73 3.47 -3.04
N PHE A 173 -18.06 4.59 -3.68
CA PHE A 173 -18.76 4.64 -4.96
C PHE A 173 -17.81 4.82 -6.15
N HIS A 174 -16.55 5.16 -5.88
CA HIS A 174 -15.55 5.31 -6.92
C HIS A 174 -14.78 4.01 -7.16
N MET A 175 -14.80 3.56 -8.42
CA MET A 175 -14.07 2.38 -8.90
C MET A 175 -12.82 2.83 -9.67
N GLY A 176 -11.74 3.11 -8.94
CA GLY A 176 -10.49 3.62 -9.50
C GLY A 176 -9.63 2.56 -10.18
N ARG A 177 -8.48 2.98 -10.72
CA ARG A 177 -7.55 2.07 -11.43
C ARG A 177 -7.09 0.86 -10.61
N GLY A 178 -7.00 0.94 -9.29
CA GLY A 178 -6.63 -0.18 -8.42
C GLY A 178 -7.80 -1.10 -8.04
N GLN A 179 -9.05 -0.66 -8.25
CA GLN A 179 -10.25 -1.47 -8.04
C GLN A 179 -10.63 -2.26 -9.31
N GLN A 180 -9.62 -2.73 -10.05
CA GLN A 180 -9.81 -3.65 -11.16
C GLN A 180 -10.16 -5.01 -10.55
N GLY A 181 -11.25 -5.61 -11.01
CA GLY A 181 -11.78 -6.82 -10.42
C GLY A 181 -10.83 -8.02 -10.50
N VAL A 182 -11.18 -9.09 -9.78
CA VAL A 182 -10.30 -10.20 -9.36
C VAL A 182 -9.63 -10.92 -10.54
N TYR A 183 -10.15 -10.75 -11.75
CA TYR A 183 -9.70 -11.44 -12.96
C TYR A 183 -8.84 -10.57 -13.90
N ARG A 184 -8.57 -9.31 -13.57
CA ARG A 184 -7.75 -8.43 -14.41
C ARG A 184 -6.27 -8.53 -14.03
N PHE A 185 -5.62 -9.57 -14.55
CA PHE A 185 -4.16 -9.66 -14.52
C PHE A 185 -3.55 -8.70 -15.53
N TYR A 186 -2.71 -7.78 -15.06
CA TYR A 186 -1.91 -6.95 -15.93
C TYR A 186 -0.72 -7.76 -16.44
N ILE A 187 -0.80 -8.12 -17.72
CA ILE A 187 0.29 -8.79 -18.43
C ILE A 187 1.11 -7.71 -19.14
N ASP A 188 2.29 -7.40 -18.58
CA ASP A 188 3.19 -6.41 -19.16
C ASP A 188 4.09 -7.07 -20.23
N LYS A 189 3.87 -6.70 -21.50
CA LYS A 189 4.64 -7.19 -22.65
C LYS A 189 6.13 -6.84 -22.56
N LEU A 190 6.47 -5.73 -21.91
CA LEU A 190 7.84 -5.28 -21.73
C LEU A 190 8.56 -6.15 -20.69
N TYR A 191 7.85 -6.57 -19.64
CA TYR A 191 8.38 -7.56 -18.68
C TYR A 191 8.54 -8.93 -19.31
N GLN A 192 7.58 -9.42 -20.10
CA GLN A 192 7.73 -10.69 -20.82
C GLN A 192 8.94 -10.71 -21.74
N LYS A 193 9.11 -9.64 -22.54
CA LYS A 193 10.24 -9.49 -23.46
C LYS A 193 11.57 -9.46 -22.70
N LYS A 194 11.61 -8.85 -21.50
CA LYS A 194 12.80 -8.80 -20.66
C LYS A 194 13.06 -10.10 -19.89
N SER A 195 12.02 -10.83 -19.50
CA SER A 195 12.14 -12.05 -18.70
C SER A 195 12.28 -13.32 -19.53
N GLY A 196 11.97 -13.26 -20.83
CA GLY A 196 11.89 -14.46 -21.66
C GLY A 196 10.72 -15.38 -21.27
N ILE A 197 9.82 -14.93 -20.39
CA ILE A 197 8.62 -15.66 -20.00
C ILE A 197 7.48 -15.18 -20.91
N ASP A 198 7.03 -16.04 -21.81
CA ASP A 198 5.82 -15.82 -22.60
C ASP A 198 4.60 -16.12 -21.72
N VAL A 199 3.87 -15.07 -21.37
CA VAL A 199 2.62 -15.17 -20.62
C VAL A 199 1.49 -14.78 -21.55
N SER A 200 0.76 -15.78 -22.02
CA SER A 200 -0.40 -15.60 -22.89
C SER A 200 -1.67 -16.11 -22.22
N PHE A 201 -2.80 -15.50 -22.57
CA PHE A 201 -4.09 -16.00 -22.10
C PHE A 201 -4.38 -17.35 -22.77
N VAL A 202 -4.50 -18.38 -21.94
CA VAL A 202 -4.88 -19.73 -22.38
C VAL A 202 -6.40 -19.79 -22.47
N GLY A 203 -6.92 -20.10 -23.65
CA GLY A 203 -8.33 -20.41 -23.87
C GLY A 203 -9.09 -19.46 -24.81
N PRO A 204 -10.32 -19.84 -25.21
CA PRO A 204 -11.11 -19.09 -26.19
C PRO A 204 -11.41 -17.66 -25.74
N LYS A 205 -11.33 -16.69 -26.68
CA LYS A 205 -11.73 -15.28 -26.44
C LYS A 205 -13.14 -15.14 -25.84
N LYS A 206 -14.05 -16.05 -26.19
CA LYS A 206 -15.42 -16.09 -25.64
C LYS A 206 -15.42 -16.29 -24.12
N ILE A 207 -14.57 -17.17 -23.59
CA ILE A 207 -14.46 -17.43 -22.15
C ILE A 207 -13.89 -16.20 -21.44
N GLN A 208 -12.85 -15.58 -22.00
CA GLN A 208 -12.28 -14.34 -21.46
C GLN A 208 -13.31 -13.22 -21.41
N TYR A 209 -14.14 -13.10 -22.45
CA TYR A 209 -15.24 -12.13 -22.49
C TYR A 209 -16.30 -12.42 -21.42
N LEU A 210 -16.68 -13.68 -21.22
CA LEU A 210 -17.62 -14.07 -20.16
C LEU A 210 -17.09 -13.74 -18.76
N PHE A 211 -15.82 -14.02 -18.47
CA PHE A 211 -15.20 -13.63 -17.20
C PHE A 211 -15.15 -12.11 -17.03
N ARG A 212 -14.88 -11.36 -18.10
CA ARG A 212 -14.92 -9.90 -18.06
C ARG A 212 -16.33 -9.38 -17.76
N LEU A 213 -17.36 -9.95 -18.37
CA LEU A 213 -18.75 -9.58 -18.08
C LEU A 213 -19.14 -9.91 -16.63
N TYR A 214 -18.74 -11.08 -16.14
CA TYR A 214 -18.95 -11.48 -14.75
C TYR A 214 -18.28 -10.49 -13.78
N ASP A 215 -17.03 -10.12 -14.05
CA ASP A 215 -16.27 -9.13 -13.27
C ASP A 215 -16.96 -7.75 -13.29
N GLU A 216 -17.39 -7.30 -14.47
CA GLU A 216 -18.11 -6.03 -14.63
C GLU A 216 -19.47 -6.03 -13.92
N LEU A 217 -20.19 -7.16 -13.91
CA LEU A 217 -21.43 -7.32 -13.16
C LEU A 217 -21.19 -7.12 -11.65
N TRP A 218 -20.22 -7.82 -11.08
CA TRP A 218 -19.91 -7.72 -9.65
C TRP A 218 -19.43 -6.32 -9.25
N MET A 219 -18.66 -5.65 -10.09
CA MET A 219 -18.15 -4.31 -9.80
C MET A 219 -19.19 -3.20 -10.00
N ARG A 220 -20.11 -3.34 -10.96
CA ARG A 220 -21.02 -2.24 -11.36
C ARG A 220 -22.47 -2.44 -10.96
N ALA A 221 -22.87 -3.65 -10.58
CA ALA A 221 -24.22 -3.86 -10.09
C ALA A 221 -24.45 -3.07 -8.79
N PRO A 222 -25.62 -2.40 -8.66
CA PRO A 222 -25.97 -1.68 -7.44
C PRO A 222 -25.83 -2.57 -6.20
N GLY A 223 -25.14 -2.08 -5.17
CA GLY A 223 -24.89 -2.81 -3.93
C GLY A 223 -23.75 -3.82 -4.00
N LEU A 224 -23.64 -4.63 -5.06
CA LEU A 224 -22.54 -5.62 -5.19
C LEU A 224 -21.18 -4.94 -5.28
N GLY A 225 -21.08 -3.82 -6.01
CA GLY A 225 -19.85 -3.03 -6.09
C GLY A 225 -19.35 -2.55 -4.73
N LEU A 226 -20.26 -2.31 -3.76
CA LEU A 226 -19.87 -1.90 -2.41
C LEU A 226 -19.14 -3.01 -1.65
N ILE A 227 -19.45 -4.28 -1.92
CA ILE A 227 -18.76 -5.44 -1.31
C ILE A 227 -17.32 -5.53 -1.82
N LEU A 228 -17.06 -5.07 -3.04
CA LEU A 228 -15.72 -5.10 -3.65
C LEU A 228 -14.95 -3.79 -3.49
N SER A 229 -15.62 -2.71 -3.07
CA SER A 229 -15.01 -1.40 -2.90
C SER A 229 -14.21 -1.30 -1.61
N ALA A 230 -12.95 -0.87 -1.71
CA ALA A 230 -12.11 -0.63 -0.54
C ALA A 230 -12.67 0.49 0.36
N GLY A 231 -13.27 1.53 -0.25
CA GLY A 231 -13.91 2.64 0.47
C GLY A 231 -15.00 2.19 1.43
N THR A 232 -15.79 1.18 1.06
CA THR A 232 -16.85 0.64 1.93
C THR A 232 -16.29 0.17 3.27
N TYR A 233 -15.16 -0.54 3.26
CA TYR A 233 -14.57 -1.12 4.46
C TYR A 233 -13.89 -0.07 5.35
N THR A 234 -13.37 1.01 4.75
CA THR A 234 -12.94 2.19 5.50
C THR A 234 -14.11 2.80 6.26
N TRP A 235 -15.24 3.06 5.59
CA TRP A 235 -16.43 3.62 6.23
C TRP A 235 -17.05 2.68 7.27
N LEU A 236 -17.14 1.38 7.00
CA LEU A 236 -17.61 0.40 7.97
C LEU A 236 -16.73 0.42 9.23
N THR A 237 -15.41 0.49 9.07
CA THR A 237 -14.48 0.59 10.20
C THR A 237 -14.74 1.85 11.02
N LEU A 238 -14.87 3.01 10.37
CA LEU A 238 -15.16 4.29 11.05
C LEU A 238 -16.52 4.28 11.76
N LEU A 239 -17.57 3.76 11.12
CA LEU A 239 -18.91 3.68 11.71
C LEU A 239 -18.95 2.75 12.92
N LEU A 240 -18.31 1.59 12.84
CA LEU A 240 -18.22 0.65 13.95
C LEU A 240 -17.41 1.21 15.12
N MET A 241 -16.31 1.92 14.84
CA MET A 241 -15.56 2.65 15.87
C MET A 241 -16.41 3.74 16.52
N GLY A 242 -17.12 4.55 15.72
CA GLY A 242 -18.04 5.58 16.21
C GLY A 242 -19.11 5.00 17.13
N TYR A 243 -19.71 3.87 16.74
CA TYR A 243 -20.67 3.13 17.58
C TYR A 243 -20.06 2.72 18.93
N LEU A 244 -18.85 2.14 18.93
CA LEU A 244 -18.17 1.71 20.16
C LEU A 244 -17.79 2.89 21.07
N LEU A 245 -17.42 4.03 20.48
CA LEU A 245 -17.14 5.28 21.21
C LEU A 245 -18.40 5.79 21.91
N VAL A 246 -19.54 5.85 21.20
CA VAL A 246 -20.84 6.25 21.79
C VAL A 246 -21.25 5.32 22.93
N LYS A 247 -21.03 4.01 22.77
CA LYS A 247 -21.31 3.00 23.81
C LYS A 247 -20.24 2.93 24.91
N LYS A 248 -19.19 3.76 24.85
CA LYS A 248 -18.05 3.79 25.79
C LYS A 248 -17.40 2.41 25.97
N GLN A 249 -17.39 1.58 24.92
CA GLN A 249 -16.83 0.23 24.92
C GLN A 249 -15.33 0.23 24.57
N TRP A 250 -14.54 0.94 25.36
CA TRP A 250 -13.11 1.20 25.12
C TRP A 250 -12.29 -0.06 24.87
N LYS A 251 -12.56 -1.15 25.61
CA LYS A 251 -11.85 -2.42 25.43
C LYS A 251 -12.04 -3.03 24.05
N LYS A 252 -13.24 -2.92 23.47
CA LYS A 252 -13.52 -3.44 22.12
C LYS A 252 -12.90 -2.55 21.05
N LEU A 253 -12.85 -1.24 21.29
CA LEU A 253 -12.24 -0.28 20.36
C LEU A 253 -10.75 -0.60 20.09
N LEU A 254 -10.05 -1.19 21.05
CA LEU A 254 -8.63 -1.54 20.89
C LEU A 254 -8.37 -2.55 19.77
N ILE A 255 -9.32 -3.45 19.49
CA ILE A 255 -9.19 -4.42 18.40
C ILE A 255 -9.25 -3.72 17.03
N PHE A 256 -9.87 -2.54 16.95
CA PHE A 256 -9.91 -1.73 15.73
C PHE A 256 -8.56 -1.09 15.38
N ALA A 257 -7.55 -1.17 16.26
CA ALA A 257 -6.18 -0.78 15.89
C ALA A 257 -5.69 -1.54 14.64
N ILE A 258 -6.05 -2.82 14.48
CA ILE A 258 -5.62 -3.65 13.35
C ILE A 258 -6.16 -3.11 12.02
N PRO A 259 -7.49 -2.98 11.80
CA PRO A 259 -8.01 -2.44 10.55
C PRO A 259 -7.61 -0.98 10.34
N VAL A 260 -7.50 -0.16 11.39
CA VAL A 260 -7.05 1.23 11.26
C VAL A 260 -5.62 1.30 10.74
N LEU A 261 -4.69 0.52 11.31
CA LEU A 261 -3.31 0.48 10.82
C LEU A 261 -3.23 0.01 9.36
N ASN A 262 -4.07 -0.94 8.95
CA ASN A 262 -4.14 -1.38 7.56
C ASN A 262 -4.60 -0.26 6.63
N ILE A 263 -5.65 0.47 7.01
CA ILE A 263 -6.15 1.62 6.26
C ILE A 263 -5.06 2.70 6.15
N LEU A 264 -4.30 2.96 7.23
CA LEU A 264 -3.18 3.90 7.20
C LEU A 264 -2.08 3.46 6.22
N ILE A 265 -1.79 2.16 6.11
CA ILE A 265 -0.88 1.64 5.08
C ILE A 265 -1.43 1.89 3.67
N CYS A 266 -2.76 1.78 3.48
CA CYS A 266 -3.38 2.12 2.21
C CYS A 266 -3.21 3.61 1.84
N LEU A 267 -3.06 4.51 2.81
CA LEU A 267 -2.81 5.94 2.55
C LEU A 267 -1.42 6.24 1.99
N VAL A 268 -0.50 5.28 2.03
CA VAL A 268 0.84 5.39 1.41
C VAL A 268 1.00 4.43 0.22
N SER A 269 -0.12 3.90 -0.28
CA SER A 269 -0.13 2.96 -1.39
C SER A 269 0.44 3.57 -2.68
N PRO A 270 1.21 2.81 -3.47
CA PRO A 270 1.67 3.28 -4.79
C PRO A 270 0.55 3.38 -5.84
N VAL A 271 -0.63 2.81 -5.56
CA VAL A 271 -1.74 2.67 -6.50
C VAL A 271 -3.05 3.03 -5.81
N ASN A 272 -3.83 3.90 -6.45
CA ASN A 272 -5.12 4.32 -5.93
C ASN A 272 -6.14 3.18 -5.89
N GLY A 273 -6.65 2.86 -4.70
CA GLY A 273 -7.71 1.89 -4.49
C GLY A 273 -7.35 0.44 -4.78
N MET A 274 -6.07 0.06 -4.73
CA MET A 274 -5.66 -1.31 -4.96
C MET A 274 -6.21 -2.25 -3.87
N ILE A 275 -7.26 -3.00 -4.22
CA ILE A 275 -8.08 -3.79 -3.28
C ILE A 275 -7.23 -4.79 -2.49
N ARG A 276 -6.17 -5.36 -3.08
CA ARG A 276 -5.30 -6.34 -2.41
C ARG A 276 -4.67 -5.82 -1.11
N TYR A 277 -4.50 -4.50 -0.98
CA TYR A 277 -3.96 -3.91 0.25
C TYR A 277 -5.03 -3.81 1.34
N MET A 278 -6.30 -3.67 0.96
CA MET A 278 -7.46 -3.62 1.86
C MET A 278 -7.99 -5.01 2.24
N TRP A 279 -7.63 -6.07 1.50
CA TRP A 279 -8.07 -7.45 1.76
C TRP A 279 -8.04 -7.87 3.23
N PRO A 280 -6.97 -7.60 4.02
CA PRO A 280 -6.98 -7.98 5.43
C PRO A 280 -8.15 -7.38 6.22
N VAL A 281 -8.50 -6.11 5.96
CA VAL A 281 -9.67 -5.45 6.59
C VAL A 281 -10.97 -6.08 6.11
N MET A 282 -11.07 -6.33 4.80
CA MET A 282 -12.26 -6.93 4.20
C MET A 282 -12.56 -8.30 4.78
N THR A 283 -11.53 -9.14 4.91
CA THR A 283 -11.64 -10.51 5.41
C THR A 283 -12.04 -10.56 6.88
N ILE A 284 -11.50 -9.68 7.73
CA ILE A 284 -11.83 -9.68 9.16
C ILE A 284 -13.17 -9.00 9.48
N MET A 285 -13.76 -8.27 8.53
CA MET A 285 -14.95 -7.45 8.78
C MET A 285 -16.13 -8.25 9.38
N PRO A 286 -16.53 -9.43 8.85
CA PRO A 286 -17.60 -10.23 9.45
C PRO A 286 -17.31 -10.62 10.91
N MET A 287 -16.05 -10.91 11.23
CA MET A 287 -15.64 -11.23 12.60
C MET A 287 -15.71 -10.00 13.53
N LEU A 288 -15.36 -8.81 13.03
CA LEU A 288 -15.49 -7.56 13.79
C LEU A 288 -16.95 -7.25 14.12
N PHE A 289 -17.88 -7.46 13.18
CA PHE A 289 -19.31 -7.36 13.44
C PHE A 289 -19.75 -8.32 14.54
N TRP A 290 -19.40 -9.59 14.42
CA TRP A 290 -19.73 -10.60 15.44
C TRP A 290 -19.17 -10.21 16.82
N TRP A 291 -17.93 -9.75 16.88
CA TRP A 291 -17.27 -9.31 18.12
C TRP A 291 -17.98 -8.12 18.79
N ILE A 292 -18.46 -7.16 18.01
CA ILE A 292 -19.19 -6.01 18.54
C ILE A 292 -20.52 -6.43 19.16
N LEU A 293 -21.21 -7.40 18.56
CA LEU A 293 -22.52 -7.89 19.02
C LEU A 293 -22.43 -8.68 20.33
N GLN A 294 -21.24 -9.17 20.72
CA GLN A 294 -21.08 -9.86 21.99
C GLN A 294 -21.37 -8.95 23.19
N PRO A 295 -22.14 -9.40 24.20
CA PRO A 295 -22.35 -8.61 25.41
C PRO A 295 -21.01 -8.33 26.11
N ALA A 296 -20.89 -7.16 26.74
CA ALA A 296 -19.71 -6.88 27.56
C ALA A 296 -19.62 -7.97 28.66
N PRO A 297 -18.43 -8.54 28.91
CA PRO A 297 -18.29 -9.53 29.97
C PRO A 297 -18.80 -8.93 31.27
N LYS A 298 -19.75 -9.62 31.93
CA LYS A 298 -20.26 -9.21 33.24
C LYS A 298 -19.06 -9.08 34.16
N THR A 299 -18.81 -7.87 34.67
CA THR A 299 -17.90 -7.71 35.79
C THR A 299 -18.52 -8.47 36.95
N SER A 300 -17.94 -9.61 37.34
CA SER A 300 -18.25 -10.23 38.61
C SER A 300 -17.95 -9.20 39.69
N SER A 301 -19.00 -8.63 40.28
CA SER A 301 -18.89 -7.94 41.56
C SER A 301 -18.42 -8.99 42.56
N ASN A 302 -17.18 -8.85 43.01
CA ASN A 302 -16.78 -9.42 44.29
C ASN A 302 -17.54 -8.71 45.41
#